data_AF-E6U3S3-F1
#
_entry.id   AF-E6U3S3-F1
#
_cell.length_a   1.000
_cell.length_b   1.000
_cell.length_c   1.000
_cell.angle_alpha   90.00
_cell.angle_beta   90.00
_cell.angle_gamma   90.00
#
_symmetry.space_group_name_H-M   'P 1'
#
loop_
_entity.id
_entity.type
_entity.pdbx_description
1 polymer ?
#
loop_
_entity_poly.entity_id
_entity_poly.type
_entity_poly.pdbx_seq_one_letter_code
_entity_poly.pdbx_strand_id
1 'polypeptide(L)'
;MAEKHRESESLVRIGKLLESKRKSLGKQYKSREQFINKRSDELFRSEDWISLRHLYNIEHGKNWVSIEKLIILADALEEDPLDLFDEIVGIYRSSSS
;
A
#
# COMPACT_ATOMS: atom_id res chain seq x y z
N MET A 1 -20.01 0.32 22.63
CA MET A 1 -19.23 1.57 22.67
C MET A 1 -18.00 1.32 21.81
N ALA A 2 -17.93 1.93 20.62
CA ALA A 2 -16.85 1.68 19.68
C ALA A 2 -15.56 2.22 20.27
N GLU A 3 -14.58 1.34 20.51
CA GLU A 3 -13.20 1.77 20.70
C GLU A 3 -12.85 2.67 19.52
N LYS A 4 -12.65 3.96 19.80
CA LYS A 4 -11.88 4.83 18.91
C LYS A 4 -10.56 4.08 18.72
N HIS A 5 -10.41 3.38 17.60
CA HIS A 5 -9.11 2.89 17.17
C HIS A 5 -8.18 4.09 17.25
N ARG A 6 -7.27 4.12 18.23
CA ARG A 6 -6.05 4.91 18.09
C ARG A 6 -5.55 4.55 16.70
N GLU A 7 -5.34 5.55 15.84
CA GLU A 7 -4.65 5.33 14.58
C GLU A 7 -3.40 4.54 14.92
N SER A 8 -3.37 3.29 14.45
CA SER A 8 -2.30 2.39 14.82
C SER A 8 -1.04 2.94 14.15
N GLU A 9 -0.06 3.33 14.97
CA GLU A 9 1.17 3.93 14.49
C GLU A 9 1.87 3.04 13.47
N SER A 10 1.82 1.72 13.66
CA SER A 10 2.28 0.73 12.68
C SER A 10 1.55 0.86 11.35
N LEU A 11 0.21 0.99 11.35
CA LEU A 11 -0.56 1.14 10.11
C LEU A 11 -0.18 2.41 9.36
N VAL A 12 0.00 3.52 10.08
CA VAL A 12 0.41 4.79 9.47
C VAL A 12 1.81 4.70 8.88
N ARG A 13 2.75 4.04 9.57
CA ARG A 13 4.12 3.85 9.08
C ARG A 13 4.16 2.92 7.85
N ILE A 14 3.38 1.84 7.85
CA ILE A 14 3.23 0.94 6.70
C ILE A 14 2.60 1.69 5.52
N GLY A 15 1.55 2.48 5.75
CA GLY A 15 0.94 3.31 4.71
C GLY A 15 1.94 4.28 4.07
N LYS A 16 2.79 4.92 4.88
CA LYS A 16 3.88 5.79 4.40
C LYS A 16 4.95 5.03 3.63
N LEU A 17 5.29 3.80 4.03
CA LEU A 17 6.21 2.95 3.28
C LEU A 17 5.68 2.70 1.86
N LEU A 18 4.42 2.25 1.75
CA LEU A 18 3.78 1.97 0.46
C LEU A 18 3.66 3.23 -0.42
N GLU A 19 3.30 4.37 0.18
CA GLU A 19 3.27 5.65 -0.53
C GLU A 19 4.67 6.04 -1.04
N SER A 20 5.71 5.82 -0.23
CA SER A 20 7.10 6.13 -0.61
C SER A 20 7.56 5.27 -1.78
N LYS A 21 7.34 3.95 -1.72
CA LYS A 21 7.67 3.01 -2.81
C LYS A 21 6.94 3.40 -4.10
N ARG A 22 5.64 3.74 -4.03
CA ARG A 22 4.91 4.23 -5.20
C ARG A 22 5.53 5.49 -5.80
N LYS A 23 5.92 6.45 -4.95
CA LYS A 23 6.52 7.71 -5.43
C LYS A 23 7.94 7.50 -5.99
N SER A 24 8.68 6.48 -5.55
CA SER A 24 10.02 6.18 -6.08
C SER A 24 10.01 5.54 -7.47
N LEU A 25 8.90 4.93 -7.89
CA LEU A 25 8.73 4.41 -9.26
C LEU A 25 8.88 5.49 -10.35
N GLY A 26 8.62 6.76 -10.01
CA GLY A 26 8.79 7.87 -10.92
C GLY A 26 7.68 8.92 -10.87
N LYS A 27 7.89 10.03 -11.56
CA LYS A 27 6.96 11.19 -11.56
C LYS A 27 5.57 10.81 -12.05
N GLN A 28 5.47 9.85 -12.97
CA GLN A 28 4.23 9.35 -13.55
C GLN A 28 3.36 8.54 -12.59
N TYR A 29 3.89 8.14 -11.42
CA TYR A 29 3.15 7.39 -10.39
C TYR A 29 2.91 8.22 -9.12
N LYS A 30 3.20 9.54 -9.17
CA LYS A 30 3.17 10.41 -7.99
C LYS A 30 1.77 10.61 -7.42
N SER A 31 0.72 10.65 -8.25
CA SER A 31 -0.66 10.64 -7.77
C SER A 31 -1.20 9.21 -7.71
N ARG A 32 -2.14 8.96 -6.80
CA ARG A 32 -2.80 7.64 -6.67
C ARG A 32 -3.58 7.29 -7.94
N GLU A 33 -4.29 8.25 -8.52
CA GLU A 33 -5.06 8.06 -9.76
C GLU A 33 -4.15 7.70 -10.93
N GLN A 34 -3.04 8.43 -11.10
CA GLN A 34 -2.07 8.13 -12.15
C GLN A 34 -1.46 6.75 -11.96
N PHE A 35 -1.13 6.39 -10.72
CA PHE A 35 -0.61 5.06 -10.41
C PHE A 35 -1.60 3.95 -10.74
N ILE A 36 -2.85 4.09 -10.30
CA ILE A 36 -3.90 3.10 -10.56
C ILE A 36 -4.11 2.91 -12.05
N ASN A 37 -4.29 4.00 -12.80
CA ASN A 37 -4.56 3.94 -14.23
C ASN A 37 -3.38 3.37 -14.99
N LYS A 38 -2.14 3.82 -14.70
CA LYS A 38 -0.95 3.30 -15.40
C LYS A 38 -0.71 1.83 -15.11
N ARG A 39 -0.84 1.38 -13.87
CA ARG A 39 -0.67 -0.04 -13.54
C ARG A 39 -1.79 -0.91 -14.09
N SER A 40 -3.00 -0.37 -14.20
CA SER A 40 -4.10 -1.06 -14.89
C SER A 40 -3.68 -1.43 -16.32
N ASP A 41 -3.16 -0.46 -17.08
CA ASP A 41 -2.69 -0.69 -18.44
C ASP A 41 -1.41 -1.54 -18.52
N GLU A 42 -0.45 -1.31 -17.61
CA GLU A 42 0.87 -1.95 -17.66
C GLU A 42 0.85 -3.41 -17.17
N LEU A 43 0.01 -3.74 -16.18
CA LEU A 43 0.07 -5.02 -15.45
C LEU A 43 -1.27 -5.75 -15.36
N PHE A 44 -2.39 -5.03 -15.36
CA PHE A 44 -3.71 -5.60 -15.06
C PHE A 44 -4.68 -5.59 -16.24
N ARG A 45 -4.18 -5.60 -17.47
CA ARG A 45 -4.98 -5.73 -18.71
C ARG A 45 -6.09 -4.67 -18.83
N SER A 46 -5.83 -3.46 -18.34
CA SER A 46 -6.80 -2.36 -18.27
C SER A 46 -8.05 -2.68 -17.44
N GLU A 47 -7.94 -3.60 -16.48
CA GLU A 47 -8.99 -3.91 -15.50
C GLU A 47 -8.83 -3.12 -14.19
N ASP A 48 -9.94 -2.97 -13.47
CA ASP A 48 -9.98 -2.38 -12.14
C ASP A 48 -9.35 -3.33 -11.11
N TRP A 49 -8.15 -2.99 -10.64
CA TRP A 49 -7.40 -3.83 -9.69
C TRP A 49 -7.45 -3.30 -8.23
N ILE A 50 -7.59 -1.98 -8.09
CA ILE A 50 -7.81 -1.29 -6.81
C ILE A 50 -8.55 0.03 -7.02
N SER A 51 -9.43 0.39 -6.09
CA SER A 51 -10.09 1.71 -6.13
C SER A 51 -9.23 2.79 -5.49
N LEU A 52 -9.39 4.04 -5.95
CA LEU A 52 -8.71 5.21 -5.39
C LEU A 52 -8.91 5.33 -3.87
N ARG A 53 -10.14 5.10 -3.39
CA ARG A 53 -10.48 5.15 -1.97
C ARG A 53 -9.75 4.06 -1.17
N HIS A 54 -9.64 2.86 -1.74
CA HIS A 54 -8.95 1.75 -1.07
C HIS A 54 -7.45 2.06 -0.94
N LEU A 55 -6.78 2.45 -2.03
CA LEU A 55 -5.37 2.83 -1.98
C LEU A 55 -5.12 4.00 -1.02
N TYR A 56 -5.99 5.01 -1.04
CA TYR A 56 -5.94 6.12 -0.09
C TYR A 56 -6.00 5.65 1.36
N ASN A 57 -6.93 4.74 1.69
CA ASN A 57 -7.08 4.22 3.05
C ASN A 57 -5.86 3.40 3.48
N ILE A 58 -5.26 2.60 2.59
CA ILE A 58 -4.04 1.85 2.88
C ILE A 58 -2.88 2.80 3.17
N GLU A 59 -2.63 3.76 2.28
CA GLU A 59 -1.52 4.70 2.43
C GLU A 59 -1.66 5.63 3.65
N HIS A 60 -2.89 5.82 4.16
CA HIS A 60 -3.15 6.57 5.39
C HIS A 60 -3.25 5.67 6.64
N GLY A 61 -3.03 4.37 6.53
CA GLY A 61 -3.11 3.45 7.67
C GLY A 61 -4.52 3.27 8.24
N LYS A 62 -5.57 3.57 7.47
CA LYS A 62 -6.97 3.41 7.89
C LYS A 62 -7.45 1.97 7.78
N ASN A 63 -6.87 1.21 6.86
CA ASN A 63 -7.21 -0.18 6.60
C ASN A 63 -5.95 -1.06 6.65
N TRP A 64 -6.07 -2.26 7.22
CA TRP A 64 -5.08 -3.31 7.00
C TRP A 64 -5.27 -3.93 5.63
N VAL A 65 -4.18 -4.22 4.94
CA VAL A 65 -4.21 -4.88 3.64
C VAL A 65 -4.41 -6.38 3.84
N SER A 66 -5.28 -7.01 3.02
CA SER A 66 -5.34 -8.47 2.99
C SER A 66 -4.09 -9.05 2.31
N ILE A 67 -3.77 -10.32 2.56
CA ILE A 67 -2.62 -10.98 1.91
C ILE A 67 -2.73 -10.93 0.38
N GLU A 68 -3.92 -11.18 -0.16
CA GLU A 68 -4.17 -11.09 -1.61
C GLU A 68 -3.86 -9.68 -2.15
N LYS A 69 -4.31 -8.63 -1.46
CA LYS A 69 -4.05 -7.26 -1.88
C LYS A 69 -2.60 -6.84 -1.68
N LEU A 70 -1.89 -7.44 -0.73
CA LEU A 70 -0.46 -7.23 -0.56
C LEU A 70 0.31 -7.75 -1.77
N ILE A 71 0.00 -8.96 -2.25
CA ILE A 71 0.64 -9.55 -3.43
C ILE A 71 0.40 -8.66 -4.66
N ILE A 72 -0.85 -8.27 -4.90
CA ILE A 72 -1.21 -7.36 -6.00
C ILE A 72 -0.48 -6.02 -5.89
N LEU A 73 -0.34 -5.47 -4.67
CA LEU A 73 0.39 -4.23 -4.45
C LEU A 73 1.90 -4.39 -4.65
N ALA A 74 2.48 -5.52 -4.29
CA ALA A 74 3.90 -5.81 -4.55
C ALA A 74 4.18 -5.79 -6.06
N ASP A 75 3.36 -6.49 -6.85
CA ASP A 75 3.44 -6.48 -8.31
C ASP A 75 3.33 -5.05 -8.86
N ALA A 76 2.34 -4.28 -8.39
CA ALA A 76 2.14 -2.90 -8.80
C ALA A 76 3.28 -1.96 -8.35
N LEU A 77 3.99 -2.29 -7.28
CA LEU A 77 5.12 -1.53 -6.77
C LEU A 77 6.46 -1.95 -7.37
N GLU A 78 6.50 -2.97 -8.25
CA GLU A 78 7.75 -3.57 -8.75
C GLU A 78 8.65 -4.06 -7.61
N GLU A 79 8.05 -4.63 -6.57
CA GLU A 79 8.74 -5.14 -5.39
C GLU A 79 8.55 -6.66 -5.30
N ASP A 80 9.54 -7.36 -4.73
CA ASP A 80 9.34 -8.76 -4.35
C ASP A 80 8.35 -8.84 -3.17
N PRO A 81 7.31 -9.70 -3.24
CA PRO A 81 6.32 -9.79 -2.18
C PRO A 81 6.87 -10.22 -0.81
N LEU A 82 7.94 -11.03 -0.78
CA LEU A 82 8.56 -11.47 0.48
C LEU A 82 9.35 -10.34 1.11
N ASP A 83 10.15 -9.61 0.32
CA ASP A 83 10.91 -8.45 0.79
C ASP A 83 9.96 -7.35 1.33
N LEU A 84 8.89 -7.06 0.58
CA LEU A 84 7.88 -6.09 1.03
C LEU A 84 7.19 -6.53 2.33
N PHE A 85 6.90 -7.82 2.46
CA PHE A 85 6.30 -8.36 3.68
C PHE A 85 7.25 -8.28 4.87
N ASP A 86 8.53 -8.58 4.69
CA ASP A 86 9.54 -8.48 5.73
C ASP A 86 9.70 -7.04 6.23
N GLU A 87 9.67 -6.04 5.34
CA GLU A 87 9.65 -4.62 5.73
C GLU A 87 8.42 -4.27 6.57
N ILE A 88 7.24 -4.74 6.16
CA ILE A 88 5.98 -4.53 6.89
C ILE A 88 6.04 -5.16 8.29
N VAL A 89 6.54 -6.39 8.39
CA VAL A 89 6.72 -7.11 9.67
C VAL A 89 7.71 -6.37 10.57
N GLY A 90 8.81 -5.86 10.00
CA GLY A 90 9.79 -5.05 10.72
C GLY A 90 9.15 -3.80 11.34
N ILE A 91 8.37 -3.05 10.56
CA ILE A 91 7.63 -1.89 11.06
C ILE A 91 6.66 -2.30 12.17
N TYR A 92 5.84 -3.32 11.93
CA TYR A 92 4.82 -3.77 12.87
C TYR A 92 5.40 -4.18 14.23
N ARG A 93 6.49 -4.93 14.25
CA ARG A 93 7.19 -5.35 15.47
C ARG A 93 7.83 -4.16 16.20
N SER A 94 8.42 -3.22 15.47
CA SER A 94 9.05 -2.03 16.07
C SER A 94 8.06 -1.06 16.71
N SER A 95 6.83 -1.01 16.21
CA SER A 95 5.75 -0.17 16.77
C SER A 95 4.95 -0.85 17.88
N SER A 96 5.18 -2.14 18.12
CA SER A 96 4.55 -2.92 19.19
C SER A 96 5.46 -3.07 20.42
N SER A 97 6.68 -2.52 20.37
CA SER A 97 7.69 -2.52 21.44
C SER A 97 7.71 -1.19 22.16
#